data_AF-A0A4S4KGD6-F1
#
_entry.id   AF-A0A4S4KGD6-F1
#
_cell.length_a   1.000
_cell.length_b   1.000
_cell.length_c   1.000
_cell.angle_alpha   90.00
_cell.angle_beta   90.00
_cell.angle_gamma   90.00
#
_symmetry.space_group_name_H-M   'P 1'
#
loop_
_entity.id
_entity.type
_entity.pdbx_description
1 polymer ?
#
loop_
_entity_poly.entity_id
_entity_poly.type
_entity_poly.pdbx_seq_one_letter_code
_entity_poly.pdbx_strand_id
1 'polypeptide(L)'
;MLLSASTSAAPVLPHTPMLSKHLGLLTRISMACRTTTKCLAQTDLLGHVYDNINMVFKIAEQILGRTDSQENGTCATVFPLFEASDKDMKTKDLLASQESAPPLSIRDIILTSEEEMFLHTCLIHTITCIIVKFGGPAFACFDEDVAASTPITSKQIPIHKMETYPLSAMNIDKSSRMGNAEVIDTIFKEFGYIAANKKSHGKVKIIHGDQLSVSRIRSIMANRVGHDSIDSSYLNVVCGPGLFHAQLHAVFGTLQTH
;
A
#
# COMPACT_ATOMS: atom_id res chain seq x y z
N MET A 1 37.13 1.68 20.32
CA MET A 1 35.83 1.75 21.04
C MET A 1 34.99 0.60 20.51
N LEU A 2 34.68 -0.38 21.36
CA LEU A 2 34.01 -1.63 20.99
C LEU A 2 32.57 -1.38 20.57
N LEU A 3 32.21 -1.80 19.35
CA LEU A 3 30.84 -1.86 18.84
C LEU A 3 30.13 -3.07 19.46
N SER A 4 29.19 -2.82 20.37
CA SER A 4 28.27 -3.84 20.88
C SER A 4 27.23 -4.14 19.82
N ALA A 5 27.31 -5.33 19.22
CA ALA A 5 26.26 -5.86 18.36
C ALA A 5 25.01 -6.15 19.22
N SER A 6 23.97 -5.35 19.03
CA SER A 6 22.62 -5.65 19.52
C SER A 6 22.07 -6.83 18.72
N THR A 7 22.15 -8.02 19.30
CA THR A 7 21.43 -9.19 18.80
C THR A 7 19.95 -8.99 19.12
N SER A 8 19.19 -8.45 18.16
CA SER A 8 17.74 -8.48 18.18
C SER A 8 17.29 -9.95 18.18
N ALA A 9 16.80 -10.42 19.32
CA ALA A 9 16.23 -11.75 19.45
C ALA A 9 14.95 -11.84 18.59
N ALA A 10 14.83 -12.93 17.82
CA ALA A 10 13.61 -13.23 17.08
C ALA A 10 12.39 -13.21 18.02
N PRO A 11 11.25 -12.65 17.61
CA PRO A 11 10.06 -12.58 18.45
C PRO A 11 9.60 -13.98 18.85
N VAL A 12 9.46 -14.21 20.15
CA VAL A 12 8.92 -15.45 20.72
C VAL A 12 7.45 -15.54 20.34
N LEU A 13 7.13 -16.39 19.38
CA LEU A 13 5.76 -16.68 18.98
C LEU A 13 4.99 -17.33 20.15
N PRO A 14 3.77 -16.86 20.48
CA PRO A 14 2.93 -17.55 21.44
C PRO A 14 2.63 -18.98 20.96
N HIS A 15 2.68 -19.93 21.89
CA HIS A 15 2.38 -21.35 21.64
C HIS A 15 1.06 -21.51 20.87
N THR A 16 1.18 -21.79 19.57
CA THR A 16 0.04 -22.02 18.69
C THR A 16 -0.47 -23.44 18.92
N PRO A 17 -1.79 -23.70 18.95
CA PRO A 17 -2.32 -25.05 19.00
C PRO A 17 -1.74 -25.84 17.82
N MET A 18 -1.20 -27.03 18.09
CA MET A 18 -0.61 -27.90 17.07
C MET A 18 -1.57 -28.01 15.88
N LEU A 19 -1.19 -27.41 14.74
CA LEU A 19 -1.92 -27.58 13.48
C LEU A 19 -2.05 -29.08 13.20
N SER A 20 -3.29 -29.53 13.02
CA SER A 20 -3.63 -30.89 12.64
C SER A 20 -2.68 -31.42 11.57
N LYS A 21 -2.02 -32.56 11.83
CA LYS A 21 -1.12 -33.24 10.89
C LYS A 21 -1.79 -33.64 9.55
N HIS A 22 -3.11 -33.51 9.46
CA HIS A 22 -3.91 -33.85 8.28
C HIS A 22 -4.00 -32.71 7.26
N LEU A 23 -3.47 -31.52 7.55
CA LEU A 23 -3.51 -30.36 6.66
C LEU A 23 -2.27 -30.31 5.77
N GLY A 24 -2.45 -30.06 4.46
CA GLY A 24 -1.34 -29.92 3.50
C GLY A 24 -0.38 -28.79 3.86
N LEU A 25 0.89 -28.92 3.44
CA LEU A 25 1.97 -27.96 3.76
C LEU A 25 1.60 -26.51 3.39
N LEU A 26 1.06 -26.29 2.19
CA LEU A 26 0.65 -24.96 1.73
C LEU A 26 -0.40 -24.33 2.63
N THR A 27 -1.41 -25.10 3.04
CA THR A 27 -2.45 -24.63 3.95
C THR A 27 -1.86 -24.27 5.31
N ARG A 28 -0.92 -25.07 5.82
CA ARG A 28 -0.23 -24.79 7.09
C ARG A 28 0.61 -23.52 7.02
N ILE A 29 1.35 -23.31 5.92
CA ILE A 29 2.12 -22.08 5.70
C ILE A 29 1.19 -20.87 5.60
N SER A 30 0.14 -20.96 4.79
CA SER A 30 -0.87 -19.90 4.66
C SER A 30 -1.47 -19.52 6.02
N MET A 31 -1.88 -20.52 6.82
CA MET A 31 -2.41 -20.29 8.17
C MET A 31 -1.38 -19.64 9.10
N ALA A 32 -0.12 -20.09 9.07
CA ALA A 32 0.94 -19.51 9.87
C ALA A 32 1.15 -18.03 9.52
N CYS A 33 1.25 -17.70 8.23
CA CYS A 33 1.36 -16.32 7.77
C CYS A 33 0.18 -15.47 8.24
N ARG A 34 -1.05 -15.96 8.05
CA ARG A 34 -2.27 -15.26 8.50
C ARG A 34 -2.30 -15.01 10.00
N THR A 35 -1.90 -16.01 10.80
CA THR A 35 -1.81 -15.84 12.27
C THR A 35 -0.79 -14.78 12.62
N THR A 36 0.40 -14.78 12.01
CA THR A 36 1.43 -13.75 12.22
C THR A 36 0.88 -12.36 11.90
N THR A 37 0.24 -12.19 10.75
CA THR A 37 -0.31 -10.89 10.35
C THR A 37 -1.45 -10.43 11.27
N LYS A 38 -2.28 -11.36 11.78
CA LYS A 38 -3.31 -11.04 12.77
C LYS A 38 -2.72 -10.58 14.10
N CYS A 39 -1.65 -11.24 14.56
CA CYS A 39 -0.94 -10.81 15.77
C CYS A 39 -0.35 -9.41 15.59
N LEU A 40 0.28 -9.16 14.45
CA LEU A 40 0.82 -7.84 14.08
C LEU A 40 -0.26 -6.74 14.11
N ALA A 41 -1.45 -7.03 13.57
CA ALA A 41 -2.56 -6.08 13.59
C ALA A 41 -3.05 -5.73 15.00
N GLN A 42 -2.75 -6.53 16.03
CA GLN A 42 -3.10 -6.22 17.42
C GLN A 42 -2.06 -5.31 18.11
N THR A 43 -0.84 -5.24 17.58
CA THR A 43 0.27 -4.47 18.18
C THR A 43 0.54 -3.18 17.42
N ASP A 44 0.43 -3.23 16.08
CA ASP A 44 0.90 -2.18 15.18
C ASP A 44 -0.22 -1.57 14.35
N LEU A 45 0.03 -0.34 13.89
CA LEU A 45 -0.83 0.34 12.92
C LEU A 45 -0.38 -0.07 11.52
N LEU A 46 -1.32 -0.56 10.71
CA LEU A 46 -1.01 -1.14 9.41
C LEU A 46 -1.48 -0.25 8.26
N GLY A 47 -0.63 -0.15 7.25
CA GLY A 47 -1.00 0.24 5.89
C GLY A 47 -1.43 -1.00 5.10
N HIS A 48 -2.38 -0.80 4.19
CA HIS A 48 -2.93 -1.88 3.37
C HIS A 48 -2.75 -1.49 1.91
N VAL A 49 -2.28 -2.39 1.07
CA VAL A 49 -2.26 -2.23 -0.39
C VAL A 49 -2.94 -3.43 -1.01
N TYR A 50 -3.77 -3.21 -2.03
CA TYR A 50 -4.39 -4.31 -2.74
C TYR A 50 -4.48 -4.05 -4.25
N ASP A 51 -4.28 -5.13 -5.00
CA ASP A 51 -4.37 -5.08 -6.45
C ASP A 51 -4.83 -6.40 -7.07
N ASN A 52 -5.20 -6.34 -8.35
CA ASN A 52 -5.58 -7.51 -9.13
C ASN A 52 -4.38 -8.43 -9.35
N ILE A 53 -4.64 -9.74 -9.26
CA ILE A 53 -3.80 -10.78 -9.80
C ILE A 53 -4.54 -11.39 -10.98
N ASN A 54 -3.89 -11.41 -12.14
CA ASN A 54 -4.33 -12.18 -13.30
C ASN A 54 -3.23 -13.18 -13.64
N MET A 55 -3.53 -14.47 -13.55
CA MET A 55 -2.61 -15.55 -13.92
C MET A 55 -3.14 -16.27 -15.14
N VAL A 56 -2.35 -16.30 -16.21
CA VAL A 56 -2.66 -17.07 -17.42
C VAL A 56 -1.88 -18.37 -17.38
N PHE A 57 -2.58 -19.49 -17.25
CA PHE A 57 -2.00 -20.82 -17.35
C PHE A 57 -2.08 -21.26 -18.80
N LYS A 58 -0.95 -21.09 -19.49
CA LYS A 58 -0.79 -21.55 -20.87
C LYS A 58 -0.50 -23.03 -20.89
N ILE A 59 -1.21 -23.78 -21.70
CA ILE A 59 -0.93 -25.20 -21.92
C ILE A 59 0.13 -25.30 -23.01
N ALA A 60 1.22 -26.03 -22.74
CA ALA A 60 2.37 -26.12 -23.64
C ALA A 60 2.03 -26.81 -24.99
N GLU A 61 1.02 -27.69 -25.00
CA GLU A 61 0.52 -28.34 -26.21
C GLU A 61 -0.98 -28.13 -26.35
N GLN A 62 -1.40 -27.62 -27.50
CA GLN A 62 -2.80 -27.40 -27.84
C GLN A 62 -3.45 -28.74 -28.20
N ILE A 63 -3.86 -29.50 -27.17
CA ILE A 63 -4.63 -30.74 -27.33
C ILE A 63 -6.11 -30.37 -27.47
N LEU A 64 -6.80 -30.99 -28.43
CA LEU A 64 -8.25 -30.81 -28.65
C LEU A 64 -9.01 -31.05 -27.33
N GLY A 65 -9.66 -30.01 -26.79
CA GLY A 65 -10.42 -30.06 -25.53
C GLY A 65 -9.70 -29.53 -24.28
N ARG A 66 -8.44 -29.09 -24.38
CA ARG A 66 -7.75 -28.36 -23.30
C ARG A 66 -7.43 -26.94 -23.76
N THR A 67 -8.08 -25.97 -23.12
CA THR A 67 -7.88 -24.54 -23.38
C THR A 67 -7.04 -23.91 -22.28
N ASP A 68 -6.33 -22.84 -22.64
CA ASP A 68 -5.72 -21.95 -21.65
C ASP A 68 -6.77 -21.52 -20.61
N SER A 69 -6.36 -21.42 -19.36
CA SER A 69 -7.19 -20.85 -18.30
C SER A 69 -6.60 -19.53 -17.81
N GLN A 70 -7.48 -18.57 -17.57
CA GLN A 70 -7.12 -17.33 -16.90
C GLN A 70 -7.77 -17.33 -15.53
N GLU A 71 -6.95 -17.39 -14.49
CA GLU A 71 -7.38 -17.24 -13.11
C GLU A 71 -7.25 -15.77 -12.71
N ASN A 72 -8.33 -15.19 -12.21
CA ASN A 72 -8.38 -13.80 -11.76
C ASN A 72 -8.67 -13.77 -10.26
N GLY A 73 -8.10 -12.79 -9.57
CA GLY A 73 -8.38 -12.54 -8.18
C GLY A 73 -7.77 -11.24 -7.70
N THR A 74 -7.84 -11.03 -6.40
CA THR A 74 -7.28 -9.86 -5.73
C THR A 74 -6.24 -10.32 -4.71
N CYS A 75 -5.09 -9.67 -4.67
CA CYS A 75 -4.13 -9.78 -3.58
C CYS A 75 -4.18 -8.56 -2.69
N ALA A 76 -3.94 -8.75 -1.40
CA ALA A 76 -3.63 -7.66 -0.50
C ALA A 76 -2.31 -7.93 0.20
N THR A 77 -1.58 -6.88 0.51
CA THR A 77 -0.38 -6.90 1.34
C THR A 77 -0.52 -5.83 2.41
N VAL A 78 -0.08 -6.13 3.62
CA VAL A 78 -0.04 -5.15 4.69
C VAL A 78 1.39 -4.91 5.16
N PHE A 79 1.62 -3.75 5.73
CA PHE A 79 2.91 -3.34 6.25
C PHE A 79 2.71 -2.46 7.49
N PRO A 80 3.57 -2.57 8.52
CA PRO A 80 3.58 -1.63 9.63
C PRO A 80 3.86 -0.22 9.14
N LEU A 81 3.09 0.76 9.64
CA LEU A 81 3.34 2.17 9.35
C LEU A 81 4.58 2.63 10.11
N PHE A 82 5.56 3.16 9.39
CA PHE A 82 6.82 3.65 9.96
C PHE A 82 6.58 4.82 10.92
N GLU A 83 7.01 4.67 12.17
CA GLU A 83 6.88 5.68 13.25
C GLU A 83 5.48 6.27 13.44
N ALA A 84 4.43 5.55 13.03
CA ALA A 84 3.06 6.00 13.20
C ALA A 84 2.63 5.91 14.67
N SER A 85 2.24 7.06 15.23
CA SER A 85 1.80 7.13 16.60
C SER A 85 0.28 7.02 16.72
N ASP A 86 -0.19 6.42 17.82
CA ASP A 86 -1.63 6.30 18.10
C ASP A 86 -2.33 7.66 18.23
N LYS A 87 -1.61 8.70 18.66
CA LYS A 87 -2.19 10.04 18.86
C LYS A 87 -2.49 10.74 17.53
N ASP A 88 -1.72 10.46 16.49
CA ASP A 88 -1.82 11.12 15.17
C ASP A 88 -2.79 10.38 14.23
N MET A 89 -3.17 9.16 14.58
CA MET A 89 -3.99 8.28 13.75
C MET A 89 -5.47 8.23 14.19
N LYS A 90 -5.98 9.26 14.87
CA LYS A 90 -7.37 9.26 15.39
C LYS A 90 -8.38 9.57 14.30
N THR A 91 -9.43 8.75 14.20
CA THR A 91 -10.55 8.99 13.28
C THR A 91 -11.28 10.30 13.59
N LYS A 92 -11.40 10.68 14.86
CA LYS A 92 -12.05 11.93 15.26
C LYS A 92 -11.36 13.16 14.66
N ASP A 93 -10.02 13.15 14.68
CA ASP A 93 -9.22 14.28 14.18
C ASP A 93 -9.34 14.38 12.65
N LEU A 94 -9.40 13.23 11.96
CA LEU A 94 -9.70 13.18 10.53
C LEU A 94 -11.07 13.80 10.20
N LEU A 95 -12.14 13.37 10.89
CA LEU A 95 -13.49 13.88 10.64
C LEU A 95 -13.61 15.37 10.93
N ALA A 96 -13.05 15.82 12.07
CA ALA A 96 -13.01 17.24 12.41
C ALA A 96 -12.25 18.05 11.34
N SER A 97 -11.13 17.51 10.82
CA SER A 97 -10.39 18.17 9.74
C SER A 97 -11.22 18.32 8.46
N GLN A 98 -12.02 17.31 8.10
CA GLN A 98 -12.89 17.33 6.93
C GLN A 98 -14.03 18.33 7.08
N GLU A 99 -14.64 18.42 8.27
CA GLU A 99 -15.70 19.40 8.57
C GLU A 99 -15.17 20.84 8.55
N SER A 100 -13.94 21.05 9.02
CA SER A 100 -13.30 22.38 9.06
C SER A 100 -12.61 22.79 7.75
N ALA A 101 -12.56 21.90 6.75
CA ALA A 101 -11.83 22.15 5.52
C ALA A 101 -12.48 23.29 4.70
N PRO A 102 -11.69 24.28 4.24
CA PRO A 102 -12.22 25.33 3.37
C PRO A 102 -12.60 24.77 1.98
N PRO A 103 -13.47 25.47 1.23
CA PRO A 103 -13.73 25.12 -0.17
C PRO A 103 -12.45 25.09 -1.00
N LEU A 104 -12.32 24.09 -1.88
CA LEU A 104 -11.16 23.93 -2.76
C LEU A 104 -11.02 25.14 -3.68
N SER A 105 -9.84 25.73 -3.69
CA SER A 105 -9.43 26.80 -4.58
C SER A 105 -8.53 26.26 -5.69
N ILE A 106 -8.50 26.95 -6.84
CA ILE A 106 -7.54 26.68 -7.90
C ILE A 106 -6.10 26.77 -7.37
N ARG A 107 -5.85 27.66 -6.40
CA ARG A 107 -4.53 27.83 -5.77
C ARG A 107 -4.08 26.61 -4.96
N ASP A 108 -5.00 25.73 -4.58
CA ASP A 108 -4.68 24.48 -3.87
C ASP A 108 -4.22 23.36 -4.83
N ILE A 109 -4.38 23.58 -6.14
CA ILE A 109 -4.03 22.63 -7.21
C ILE A 109 -2.77 23.07 -7.95
N ILE A 110 -2.58 24.39 -8.09
CA ILE A 110 -1.40 24.98 -8.74
C ILE A 110 -0.24 24.96 -7.75
N LEU A 111 0.90 24.43 -8.18
CA LEU A 111 2.14 24.46 -7.41
C LEU A 111 2.51 25.91 -7.07
N THR A 112 2.92 26.13 -5.83
CA THR A 112 3.60 27.37 -5.46
C THR A 112 4.91 27.52 -6.22
N SER A 113 5.45 28.73 -6.33
CA SER A 113 6.74 28.95 -7.01
C SER A 113 7.89 28.14 -6.39
N GLU A 114 7.84 27.89 -5.07
CA GLU A 114 8.81 27.05 -4.37
C GLU A 114 8.66 25.58 -4.78
N GLU A 115 7.43 25.06 -4.81
CA GLU A 115 7.14 23.68 -5.23
C GLU A 115 7.46 23.46 -6.72
N GLU A 116 7.18 24.44 -7.58
CA GLU A 116 7.52 24.41 -9.01
C GLU A 116 9.03 24.36 -9.22
N MET A 117 9.79 25.22 -8.53
CA MET A 117 11.24 25.21 -8.59
C MET A 117 11.83 23.89 -8.05
N PHE A 118 11.25 23.35 -6.98
CA PHE A 118 11.64 22.06 -6.44
C PHE A 118 11.34 20.92 -7.41
N LEU A 119 10.15 20.89 -8.01
CA LEU A 119 9.77 19.92 -9.04
C LEU A 119 10.72 19.99 -10.24
N HIS A 120 11.03 21.20 -10.71
CA HIS A 120 11.99 21.41 -11.79
C HIS A 120 13.38 20.85 -11.45
N THR A 121 13.85 21.05 -10.22
CA THR A 121 15.10 20.47 -9.72
C THR A 121 15.05 18.93 -9.71
N CYS A 122 13.93 18.34 -9.28
CA CYS A 122 13.71 16.89 -9.35
C CYS A 122 13.72 16.36 -10.79
N LEU A 123 13.11 17.07 -11.74
CA LEU A 123 13.09 16.68 -13.16
C LEU A 123 14.50 16.71 -13.76
N ILE A 124 15.28 17.78 -13.52
CA ILE A 124 16.68 17.85 -13.95
C ILE A 124 17.47 16.67 -13.38
N HIS A 125 17.40 16.46 -12.06
CA HIS A 125 18.12 15.36 -11.41
C HIS A 125 17.73 13.99 -11.97
N THR A 126 16.45 13.78 -12.28
CA THR A 126 15.95 12.55 -12.91
C THR A 126 16.57 12.33 -14.29
N ILE A 127 16.60 13.36 -15.14
CA ILE A 127 17.24 13.29 -16.46
C ILE A 127 18.75 13.02 -16.33
N THR A 128 19.43 13.67 -15.38
CA THR A 128 20.85 13.42 -15.12
C THR A 128 21.09 11.97 -14.68
N CYS A 129 20.24 11.41 -13.81
CA CYS A 129 20.31 9.99 -13.44
C CYS A 129 20.15 9.07 -14.65
N ILE A 130 19.25 9.38 -15.57
CA ILE A 130 19.04 8.60 -16.81
C ILE A 130 20.31 8.64 -17.67
N ILE A 131 20.89 9.83 -17.88
CA ILE A 131 22.11 10.00 -18.67
C ILE A 131 23.28 9.24 -18.05
N VAL A 132 23.47 9.32 -16.73
CA VAL A 132 24.59 8.64 -16.06
C VAL A 132 24.43 7.13 -16.08
N LYS A 133 23.22 6.62 -15.81
CA LYS A 133 22.96 5.17 -15.78
C LYS A 133 22.93 4.51 -17.16
N PHE A 134 22.42 5.22 -18.18
CA PHE A 134 22.12 4.63 -19.48
C PHE A 134 22.89 5.26 -20.65
N GLY A 135 23.61 6.36 -20.44
CA GLY A 135 24.40 7.06 -21.47
C GLY A 135 25.72 6.40 -21.84
N GLY A 136 26.09 5.30 -21.18
CA GLY A 136 27.28 4.50 -21.46
C GLY A 136 28.47 4.77 -20.53
N PRO A 137 29.59 4.04 -20.71
CA PRO A 137 30.69 4.01 -19.73
C PRO A 137 31.34 5.36 -19.44
N ALA A 138 31.29 6.31 -20.38
CA ALA A 138 31.88 7.63 -20.21
C ALA A 138 31.21 8.47 -19.11
N PHE A 139 29.95 8.18 -18.78
CA PHE A 139 29.20 8.92 -17.75
C PHE A 139 29.26 8.28 -16.37
N ALA A 140 29.73 7.03 -16.25
CA ALA A 140 29.79 6.30 -14.98
C ALA A 140 30.65 6.99 -13.91
N CYS A 141 31.60 7.85 -14.32
CA CYS A 141 32.39 8.65 -13.38
C CYS A 141 31.57 9.65 -12.56
N PHE A 142 30.35 9.99 -13.00
CA PHE A 142 29.48 10.95 -12.31
C PHE A 142 28.47 10.29 -11.35
N ASP A 143 28.51 8.96 -11.15
CA ASP A 143 27.52 8.26 -10.30
C ASP A 143 27.47 8.82 -8.87
N GLU A 144 28.62 9.09 -8.27
CA GLU A 144 28.72 9.62 -6.90
C GLU A 144 28.20 11.07 -6.82
N ASP A 145 28.58 11.92 -7.78
CA ASP A 145 28.15 13.32 -7.85
C ASP A 145 26.63 13.41 -8.04
N VAL A 146 26.07 12.57 -8.90
CA VAL A 146 24.63 12.51 -9.11
C VAL A 146 23.95 12.06 -7.83
N ALA A 147 24.39 10.98 -7.18
CA ALA A 147 23.81 10.51 -5.93
C ALA A 147 23.85 11.58 -4.81
N ALA A 148 24.93 12.37 -4.72
CA ALA A 148 25.05 13.46 -3.76
C ALA A 148 24.11 14.64 -4.06
N SER A 149 23.70 14.83 -5.33
CA SER A 149 22.82 15.91 -5.77
C SER A 149 21.31 15.63 -5.61
N THR A 150 20.91 14.47 -5.06
CA THR A 150 19.50 14.10 -4.94
C THR A 150 18.70 15.15 -4.18
N PRO A 151 17.64 15.72 -4.80
CA PRO A 151 16.79 16.69 -4.12
C PRO A 151 16.08 16.05 -2.94
N ILE A 152 16.20 16.68 -1.77
CA ILE A 152 15.58 16.22 -0.52
C ILE A 152 14.62 17.27 0.01
N THR A 153 13.62 16.82 0.76
CA THR A 153 12.70 17.70 1.50
C THR A 153 12.87 17.47 3.00
N SER A 154 12.42 18.42 3.81
CA SER A 154 12.35 18.28 5.27
C SER A 154 11.41 17.15 5.73
N LYS A 155 10.59 16.60 4.84
CA LYS A 155 9.65 15.50 5.09
C LYS A 155 10.23 14.12 4.74
N GLN A 156 11.51 14.03 4.41
CA GLN A 156 12.17 12.76 4.11
C GLN A 156 12.12 11.84 5.33
N ILE A 157 11.61 10.62 5.14
CA ILE A 157 11.67 9.58 6.17
C ILE A 157 13.06 8.92 6.18
N PRO A 158 13.58 8.51 7.35
CA PRO A 158 14.81 7.74 7.44
C PRO A 158 14.74 6.46 6.59
N ILE A 159 15.88 6.09 5.99
CA ILE A 159 16.00 4.82 5.27
C ILE A 159 15.81 3.69 6.27
N HIS A 160 14.82 2.84 6.01
CA HIS A 160 14.52 1.66 6.82
C HIS A 160 14.03 0.53 5.92
N LYS A 161 14.19 -0.69 6.40
CA LYS A 161 13.61 -1.86 5.74
C LYS A 161 12.15 -1.95 6.13
N MET A 162 11.26 -1.89 5.14
CA MET A 162 9.84 -2.15 5.34
C MET A 162 9.58 -3.66 5.30
N GLU A 163 8.92 -4.16 6.33
CA GLU A 163 8.41 -5.53 6.34
C GLU A 163 7.03 -5.57 5.68
N THR A 164 6.82 -6.59 4.85
CA THR A 164 5.56 -6.79 4.12
C THR A 164 4.98 -8.17 4.42
N TYR A 165 3.66 -8.19 4.58
CA TYR A 165 2.91 -9.36 4.99
C TYR A 165 1.79 -9.60 3.97
N PRO A 166 2.00 -10.52 3.00
CA PRO A 166 0.97 -10.84 2.01
C PRO A 166 -0.22 -11.51 2.69
N LEU A 167 -1.42 -11.11 2.29
CA LEU A 167 -2.67 -11.75 2.67
C LEU A 167 -3.02 -12.85 1.68
N SER A 168 -3.99 -13.68 2.06
CA SER A 168 -4.50 -14.72 1.17
C SER A 168 -5.15 -14.09 -0.05
N ALA A 169 -4.88 -14.66 -1.23
CA ALA A 169 -5.56 -14.26 -2.45
C ALA A 169 -7.09 -14.43 -2.28
N MET A 170 -7.83 -13.46 -2.77
CA MET A 170 -9.28 -13.39 -2.67
C MET A 170 -9.86 -13.57 -4.07
N ASN A 171 -10.82 -14.47 -4.23
CA ASN A 171 -11.58 -14.59 -5.47
C ASN A 171 -12.68 -13.52 -5.50
N ILE A 172 -12.27 -12.25 -5.57
CA ILE A 172 -13.14 -11.08 -5.57
C ILE A 172 -12.84 -10.26 -6.81
N ASP A 173 -13.90 -9.90 -7.55
CA ASP A 173 -13.82 -9.02 -8.71
C ASP A 173 -13.74 -7.55 -8.29
N LYS A 174 -12.51 -7.02 -8.28
CA LYS A 174 -12.20 -5.63 -8.01
C LYS A 174 -12.70 -4.67 -9.10
N SER A 175 -13.24 -5.15 -10.23
CA SER A 175 -13.78 -4.29 -11.31
C SER A 175 -15.10 -3.61 -10.94
N SER A 176 -15.77 -4.04 -9.86
CA SER A 176 -17.04 -3.46 -9.42
C SER A 176 -16.89 -2.64 -8.14
N ARG A 177 -17.85 -1.74 -7.86
CA ARG A 177 -17.92 -1.04 -6.56
C ARG A 177 -18.12 -2.04 -5.42
N MET A 178 -19.03 -3.02 -5.59
CA MET A 178 -19.29 -4.02 -4.56
C MET A 178 -18.06 -4.87 -4.25
N GLY A 179 -17.29 -5.28 -5.27
CA GLY A 179 -16.07 -6.04 -5.05
C GLY A 179 -15.00 -5.24 -4.30
N ASN A 180 -14.90 -3.92 -4.51
CA ASN A 180 -13.98 -3.10 -3.70
C ASN A 180 -14.42 -3.01 -2.24
N ALA A 181 -15.72 -2.89 -1.96
CA ALA A 181 -16.23 -3.00 -0.59
C ALA A 181 -15.92 -4.38 0.01
N GLU A 182 -16.17 -5.45 -0.74
CA GLU A 182 -15.93 -6.82 -0.29
C GLU A 182 -14.46 -7.09 0.04
N VAL A 183 -13.52 -6.54 -0.73
CA VAL A 183 -12.08 -6.60 -0.40
C VAL A 183 -11.80 -5.92 0.94
N ILE A 184 -12.26 -4.68 1.14
CA ILE A 184 -12.03 -3.94 2.39
C ILE A 184 -12.65 -4.68 3.57
N ASP A 185 -13.91 -5.12 3.43
CA ASP A 185 -14.63 -5.83 4.47
C ASP A 185 -13.95 -7.15 4.82
N THR A 186 -13.42 -7.87 3.82
CA THR A 186 -12.66 -9.10 4.01
C THR A 186 -11.38 -8.85 4.82
N ILE A 187 -10.62 -7.80 4.48
CA ILE A 187 -9.41 -7.41 5.22
C ILE A 187 -9.76 -7.00 6.65
N PHE A 188 -10.79 -6.17 6.84
CA PHE A 188 -11.18 -5.66 8.15
C PHE A 188 -11.71 -6.76 9.06
N LYS A 189 -12.46 -7.70 8.49
CA LYS A 189 -12.92 -8.91 9.19
C LYS A 189 -11.76 -9.81 9.58
N GLU A 190 -10.78 -10.00 8.69
CA GLU A 190 -9.59 -10.80 8.97
C GLU A 190 -8.81 -10.26 10.17
N PHE A 191 -8.66 -8.94 10.30
CA PHE A 191 -7.96 -8.31 11.42
C PHE A 191 -8.84 -7.95 12.61
N GLY A 192 -10.15 -8.17 12.52
CA GLY A 192 -11.11 -7.87 13.58
C GLY A 192 -11.28 -6.38 13.88
N TYR A 193 -11.07 -5.51 12.88
CA TYR A 193 -11.09 -4.06 13.05
C TYR A 193 -12.42 -3.49 13.54
N ILE A 194 -13.54 -4.17 13.24
CA ILE A 194 -14.88 -3.69 13.56
C ILE A 194 -15.27 -3.97 15.02
N ALA A 195 -14.80 -5.07 15.64
CA ALA A 195 -15.32 -5.51 16.94
C ALA A 195 -14.28 -6.02 17.95
N ALA A 196 -13.12 -6.48 17.52
CA ALA A 196 -12.19 -7.22 18.39
C ALA A 196 -10.86 -6.50 18.62
N ASN A 197 -10.43 -5.69 17.66
CA ASN A 197 -9.08 -5.14 17.64
C ASN A 197 -9.01 -3.76 18.34
N LYS A 198 -8.48 -3.76 19.57
CA LYS A 198 -8.33 -2.53 20.37
C LYS A 198 -7.35 -1.54 19.77
N LYS A 199 -6.27 -2.01 19.14
CA LYS A 199 -5.27 -1.16 18.48
C LYS A 199 -5.87 -0.37 17.33
N SER A 200 -6.79 -1.02 16.60
CA SER A 200 -7.49 -0.46 15.46
C SER A 200 -8.64 0.49 15.83
N HIS A 201 -9.26 0.31 16.98
CA HIS A 201 -10.49 1.00 17.36
C HIS A 201 -10.33 2.53 17.38
N GLY A 202 -11.22 3.24 16.68
CA GLY A 202 -11.18 4.70 16.57
C GLY A 202 -9.95 5.25 15.85
N LYS A 203 -9.23 4.40 15.10
CA LYS A 203 -8.07 4.79 14.30
C LYS A 203 -8.38 4.81 12.80
N VAL A 204 -7.67 5.69 12.10
CA VAL A 204 -7.64 5.76 10.64
C VAL A 204 -7.07 4.46 10.05
N LYS A 205 -7.58 4.08 8.87
CA LYS A 205 -7.14 2.94 8.06
C LYS A 205 -6.56 3.47 6.76
N ILE A 206 -5.26 3.28 6.57
CA ILE A 206 -4.60 3.67 5.33
C ILE A 206 -4.75 2.53 4.32
N ILE A 207 -5.33 2.85 3.17
CA ILE A 207 -5.56 1.89 2.08
C ILE A 207 -4.98 2.47 0.79
N HIS A 208 -4.15 1.67 0.11
CA HIS A 208 -3.54 2.00 -1.16
C HIS A 208 -4.10 1.10 -2.26
N GLY A 209 -4.26 1.67 -3.44
CA GLY A 209 -4.66 0.96 -4.64
C GLY A 209 -4.45 1.83 -5.88
N ASP A 210 -4.73 1.27 -7.05
CA ASP A 210 -4.82 2.07 -8.28
C ASP A 210 -5.91 3.14 -8.19
N GLN A 211 -5.88 4.11 -9.10
CA GLN A 211 -6.82 5.23 -9.14
C GLN A 211 -8.28 4.78 -9.23
N LEU A 212 -8.55 3.71 -9.97
CA LEU A 212 -9.91 3.23 -10.19
C LEU A 212 -10.50 2.63 -8.90
N SER A 213 -9.68 1.93 -8.14
CA SER A 213 -10.00 1.38 -6.82
C SER A 213 -10.32 2.47 -5.82
N VAL A 214 -9.44 3.46 -5.74
CA VAL A 214 -9.62 4.63 -4.86
C VAL A 214 -10.90 5.39 -5.23
N SER A 215 -11.17 5.58 -6.51
CA SER A 215 -12.41 6.20 -7.00
C SER A 215 -13.66 5.40 -6.57
N ARG A 216 -13.62 4.07 -6.68
CA ARG A 216 -14.71 3.19 -6.25
C ARG A 216 -14.93 3.26 -4.74
N ILE A 217 -13.87 3.21 -3.92
CA ILE A 217 -13.96 3.36 -2.46
C ILE A 217 -14.63 4.68 -2.10
N ARG A 218 -14.18 5.80 -2.70
CA ARG A 218 -14.77 7.13 -2.46
C ARG A 218 -16.24 7.19 -2.85
N SER A 219 -16.62 6.55 -3.96
CA SER A 219 -18.03 6.44 -4.37
C SER A 219 -18.87 5.64 -3.37
N ILE A 220 -18.30 4.59 -2.76
CA ILE A 220 -18.98 3.79 -1.73
C ILE A 220 -19.15 4.61 -0.45
N MET A 221 -18.10 5.32 -0.01
CA MET A 221 -18.16 6.24 1.12
C MET A 221 -19.30 7.25 0.95
N ALA A 222 -19.35 7.93 -0.21
CA ALA A 222 -20.39 8.90 -0.50
C ALA A 222 -21.82 8.33 -0.43
N ASN A 223 -22.00 7.07 -0.83
CA ASN A 223 -23.31 6.41 -0.77
C ASN A 223 -23.70 5.92 0.63
N ARG A 224 -22.72 5.61 1.50
CA ARG A 224 -22.96 5.07 2.85
C ARG A 224 -23.02 6.14 3.94
N VAL A 225 -22.38 7.29 3.70
CA VAL A 225 -22.41 8.44 4.62
C VAL A 225 -23.85 8.83 4.95
N GLY A 226 -24.15 8.94 6.25
CA GLY A 226 -25.48 9.27 6.76
C GLY A 226 -26.44 8.08 6.91
N HIS A 227 -26.09 6.90 6.38
CA HIS A 227 -26.89 5.68 6.49
C HIS A 227 -26.26 4.62 7.41
N ASP A 228 -24.92 4.55 7.42
CA ASP A 228 -24.17 3.51 8.11
C ASP A 228 -23.28 4.06 9.25
N SER A 229 -22.71 3.16 10.06
CA SER A 229 -21.71 3.51 11.08
C SER A 229 -20.42 4.07 10.46
N ILE A 230 -19.52 4.68 11.26
CA ILE A 230 -18.23 5.20 10.78
C ILE A 230 -17.41 4.11 10.06
N ASP A 231 -17.29 2.93 10.67
CA ASP A 231 -16.52 1.82 10.12
C ASP A 231 -17.18 1.23 8.87
N SER A 232 -18.51 1.07 8.89
CA SER A 232 -19.29 0.54 7.75
C SER A 232 -19.33 1.51 6.56
N SER A 233 -19.29 2.81 6.83
CA SER A 233 -19.24 3.88 5.81
C SER A 233 -17.84 4.14 5.27
N TYR A 234 -16.81 3.48 5.83
CA TYR A 234 -15.40 3.75 5.54
C TYR A 234 -14.98 5.20 5.82
N LEU A 235 -15.65 5.88 6.76
CA LEU A 235 -15.31 7.25 7.15
C LEU A 235 -13.96 7.34 7.88
N ASN A 236 -13.46 6.22 8.39
CA ASN A 236 -12.11 6.09 8.93
C ASN A 236 -11.06 5.66 7.89
N VAL A 237 -11.42 5.48 6.62
CA VAL A 237 -10.49 5.06 5.57
C VAL A 237 -9.90 6.28 4.88
N VAL A 238 -8.56 6.31 4.80
CA VAL A 238 -7.81 7.27 3.99
C VAL A 238 -7.16 6.51 2.85
N CYS A 239 -7.55 6.88 1.64
CA CYS A 239 -7.02 6.28 0.41
C CYS A 239 -5.73 7.00 -0.02
N GLY A 240 -4.62 6.27 -0.09
CA GLY A 240 -3.38 6.72 -0.71
C GLY A 240 -3.26 6.21 -2.15
N PRO A 241 -2.50 6.91 -3.02
CA PRO A 241 -2.22 6.40 -4.36
C PRO A 241 -1.31 5.15 -4.27
N GLY A 242 -1.53 4.20 -5.17
CA GLY A 242 -0.54 3.16 -5.46
C GLY A 242 0.63 3.77 -6.22
N LEU A 243 1.73 4.07 -5.53
CA LEU A 243 2.87 4.82 -6.10
C LEU A 243 3.50 4.13 -7.33
N PHE A 244 3.44 2.81 -7.43
CA PHE A 244 3.84 2.08 -8.63
C PHE A 244 3.06 2.52 -9.88
N HIS A 245 1.74 2.68 -9.76
CA HIS A 245 0.90 3.14 -10.85
C HIS A 245 1.23 4.59 -11.22
N ALA A 246 1.50 5.44 -10.22
CA ALA A 246 1.93 6.82 -10.46
C ALA A 246 3.26 6.89 -11.21
N GLN A 247 4.24 6.04 -10.86
CA GLN A 247 5.52 5.94 -11.57
C GLN A 247 5.33 5.51 -13.02
N LEU A 248 4.52 4.47 -13.27
CA LEU A 248 4.21 4.02 -14.64
C LEU A 248 3.58 5.14 -15.47
N HIS A 249 2.59 5.84 -14.91
CA HIS A 249 1.93 6.94 -15.61
C HIS A 249 2.84 8.14 -15.84
N ALA A 250 3.73 8.47 -14.89
CA ALA A 250 4.71 9.54 -15.05
C ALA A 250 5.69 9.23 -16.20
N VAL A 251 6.25 8.02 -16.23
CA VAL A 251 7.14 7.57 -17.31
C VAL A 251 6.41 7.58 -18.65
N PHE A 252 5.19 7.03 -18.71
CA PHE A 252 4.40 7.01 -19.93
C PHE A 252 4.08 8.42 -20.43
N GLY A 253 3.65 9.32 -19.54
CA GLY A 253 3.35 10.70 -19.86
C GLY A 253 4.58 11.41 -20.43
N THR A 254 5.74 11.29 -19.78
CA THR A 254 6.99 11.86 -20.29
C THR A 254 7.34 11.34 -21.68
N LEU A 255 7.28 10.03 -21.93
CA LEU A 255 7.59 9.43 -23.24
C LEU A 255 6.58 9.80 -24.34
N GLN A 256 5.34 10.16 -23.96
CA GLN A 256 4.32 10.56 -24.92
C GLN A 256 4.46 12.04 -25.31
N THR A 257 4.86 12.90 -24.37
CA THR A 257 4.95 14.35 -24.58
C THR A 257 6.33 14.85 -25.00
N HIS A 258 7.39 14.06 -24.75
CA HIS A 258 8.79 14.40 -25.04
C HIS A 258 9.48 13.26 -25.80
#